data_AF-A0A2V5PRY8-F1
#
_entry.id   AF-A0A2V5PRY8-F1
#
_cell.length_a   1.000
_cell.length_b   1.000
_cell.length_c   1.000
_cell.angle_alpha   90.00
_cell.angle_beta   90.00
_cell.angle_gamma   90.00
#
_symmetry.space_group_name_H-M   'P 1'
#
loop_
_entity.id
_entity.type
_entity.pdbx_description
1 polymer ?
#
loop_
_entity_poly.entity_id
_entity_poly.type
_entity_poly.pdbx_seq_one_letter_code
_entity_poly.pdbx_strand_id
1 'polypeptide(L)' 'MISIGVKELLDSGVHFGHQTKRWNPKMKPFIFDARNGI' A
#
# COMPACT_ATOMS: atom_id res chain seq x y z
N MET A 1 -20.77 -12.68 3.36
CA MET A 1 -19.44 -12.05 3.24
C MET A 1 -19.61 -10.75 2.48
N ILE A 2 -19.04 -9.66 2.98
CA ILE A 2 -19.01 -8.38 2.26
C ILE A 2 -17.87 -8.48 1.24
N SER A 3 -18.18 -8.27 -0.04
CA SER A 3 -17.20 -8.24 -1.12
C SER A 3 -16.95 -6.78 -1.49
N ILE A 4 -15.80 -6.24 -1.10
CA ILE A 4 -15.36 -4.91 -1.50
C ILE A 4 -14.51 -5.04 -2.76
N GLY A 5 -14.80 -4.22 -3.76
CA GLY A 5 -14.04 -4.22 -5.01
C GLY A 5 -12.66 -3.59 -4.85
N VAL A 6 -11.67 -4.06 -5.61
CA VAL A 6 -10.31 -3.49 -5.60
C VAL A 6 -10.32 -1.99 -5.93
N LYS A 7 -11.18 -1.55 -6.85
CA LYS A 7 -11.31 -0.14 -7.21
C LYS A 7 -11.72 0.73 -6.02
N GLU A 8 -12.63 0.25 -5.18
CA GLU A 8 -13.11 0.97 -3.99
C GLU A 8 -12.00 1.10 -2.92
N LEU A 9 -11.14 0.09 -2.80
CA LEU A 9 -9.95 0.14 -1.94
C LEU A 9 -8.91 1.15 -2.47
N LEU A 10 -8.75 1.22 -3.78
CA LEU A 10 -7.87 2.21 -4.40
C LEU A 10 -8.38 3.63 -4.18
N ASP A 11 -9.67 3.87 -4.43
CA ASP A 11 -10.31 5.19 -4.28
C ASP A 11 -10.31 5.68 -2.81
N SER A 12 -10.37 4.77 -1.85
CA SER A 12 -10.24 5.08 -0.41
C SER A 12 -8.79 5.23 0.07
N GLY A 13 -7.80 5.00 -0.80
CA GLY A 13 -6.38 5.29 -0.51
C GLY A 13 -5.67 4.25 0.36
N VAL A 14 -6.21 3.03 0.55
CA VAL A 14 -5.61 2.03 1.47
C VAL A 14 -4.29 1.44 0.97
N HIS A 15 -3.93 1.69 -0.28
CA HIS A 15 -2.70 1.21 -0.92
C HIS A 15 -1.49 2.10 -0.62
N PHE A 16 -1.69 3.27 0.00
CA PHE A 16 -0.59 4.13 0.42
C PHE A 16 0.03 3.64 1.72
N GLY A 17 1.36 3.52 1.72
CA GLY A 17 2.15 3.14 2.88
C GLY A 17 2.76 4.34 3.62
N HIS A 18 3.79 4.04 4.41
CA HIS A 18 4.64 5.06 5.02
C HIS A 18 5.79 5.45 4.08
N GLN A 19 6.50 6.53 4.39
CA GLN A 19 7.73 6.89 3.69
C GLN A 19 8.77 5.75 3.71
N THR A 20 9.52 5.59 2.61
CA THR A 20 10.50 4.51 2.41
C THR A 20 11.48 4.33 3.57
N LYS A 21 11.93 5.43 4.20
CA LYS A 21 12.86 5.42 5.34
C LYS A 21 12.30 4.77 6.62
N ARG A 22 10.98 4.62 6.73
CA ARG A 22 10.28 4.04 7.90
C ARG A 22 9.87 2.59 7.68
N TRP A 23 10.19 2.01 6.52
CA TRP A 23 9.76 0.67 6.19
C TRP A 23 10.43 -0.39 7.06
N ASN A 24 9.63 -1.38 7.46
CA ASN A 24 10.16 -2.62 8.00
C ASN A 24 10.64 -3.50 6.84
N PRO A 25 11.91 -3.96 6.81
CA PRO A 25 12.43 -4.81 5.73
C PRO A 25 11.60 -6.07 5.45
N LYS A 26 10.91 -6.61 6.47
CA LYS A 26 10.04 -7.78 6.33
C LYS A 26 8.81 -7.53 5.43
N MET A 27 8.47 -6.27 5.16
CA MET A 27 7.33 -5.92 4.31
C MET A 27 7.65 -5.96 2.81
N LYS A 28 8.92 -6.14 2.42
CA LYS A 28 9.37 -6.16 1.01
C LYS A 28 8.49 -7.03 0.09
N PRO A 29 8.03 -8.25 0.47
CA PRO A 29 7.19 -9.07 -0.41
C PRO A 29 5.79 -8.51 -0.69
N PHE A 30 5.30 -7.57 0.12
CA PHE A 30 3.96 -6.98 0.04
C PHE A 30 3.96 -5.58 -0.59
N ILE A 31 5.13 -5.01 -0.82
CA ILE A 31 5.30 -3.67 -1.39
C ILE A 31 5.43 -3.81 -2.90
N PHE A 32 4.60 -3.09 -3.63
CA PHE A 32 4.61 -3.11 -5.10
C PHE A 32 5.70 -2.22 -5.70
N ASP A 33 5.73 -0.93 -5.34
CA ASP A 33 6.65 0.07 -5.88
C ASP A 33 6.83 1.23 -4.88
N ALA A 34 7.84 2.06 -5.08
CA ALA A 34 8.09 3.28 -4.29
C ALA A 34 8.11 4.50 -5.21
N ARG A 35 7.20 5.45 -5.02
CA ARG A 35 7.11 6.65 -5.86
C ARG A 35 7.02 7.90 -5.00
N ASN A 36 7.78 8.93 -5.36
CA ASN A 36 7.83 10.20 -4.61
C ASN A 36 8.15 10.01 -3.11
N GLY A 37 8.90 8.96 -2.76
CA GLY A 37 9.32 8.67 -1.39
C GLY A 37 8.28 7.98 -0.50
N ILE A 38 7.17 7.51 -1.07
CA ILE A 38 6.12 6.70 -0.41
C ILE A 38 6.00 5.34 -1.10
#